data_AF-A0A1G7X638-F1
#
_entry.id   AF-A0A1G7X638-F1
#
_cell.length_a   1.000
_cell.length_b   1.000
_cell.length_c   1.000
_cell.angle_alpha   90.00
_cell.angle_beta   90.00
_cell.angle_gamma   90.00
#
_symmetry.space_group_name_H-M   'P 1'
#
loop_
_entity.id
_entity.type
_entity.pdbx_description
1 polymer ?
#
loop_
_entity_poly.entity_id
_entity_poly.type
_entity_poly.pdbx_seq_one_letter_code
_entity_poly.pdbx_strand_id
1 'polypeptide(L)'
;MSDTPEPSEATVQFLKDMAATGHPARVDGARILYEIVAVGGPHQGETITTGVSLSEVQQWPLSPPHWIHLPEDLTFPGTNSDTTDCPPGWRRHSRDFTFTDTSIPPALAWLRHVRGQLSMITPLAA
;
A
#
# COMPACT_ATOMS: atom_id res chain seq x y z
N MET A 1 29.04 2.64 -8.09
CA MET A 1 28.35 3.86 -7.64
C MET A 1 26.87 3.57 -7.82
N SER A 2 26.14 3.32 -6.73
CA SER A 2 24.69 3.14 -6.83
C SER A 2 24.09 4.54 -6.82
N ASP A 3 23.75 5.05 -8.00
CA ASP A 3 22.84 6.18 -8.12
C ASP A 3 21.44 5.66 -7.75
N THR A 4 21.14 5.62 -6.45
CA THR A 4 19.75 5.57 -6.03
C THR A 4 19.18 6.94 -6.38
N PRO A 5 18.29 7.05 -7.39
CA PRO A 5 17.73 8.33 -7.75
C PRO A 5 17.06 8.96 -6.53
N GLU A 6 17.34 10.25 -6.31
CA GLU A 6 16.71 11.01 -5.23
C GLU A 6 15.18 10.91 -5.35
N PRO A 7 14.46 10.64 -4.24
CA PRO A 7 13.02 10.50 -4.27
C PRO A 7 12.36 11.79 -4.74
N SER A 8 11.34 11.67 -5.59
CA SER A 8 10.58 12.84 -6.08
C SER A 8 9.90 13.59 -4.94
N GLU A 9 9.53 14.84 -5.16
CA GLU A 9 8.80 15.64 -4.17
C GLU A 9 7.51 14.95 -3.70
N ALA A 10 6.75 14.36 -4.63
CA ALA A 10 5.55 13.59 -4.31
C ALA A 10 5.87 12.36 -3.42
N THR A 11 6.98 11.68 -3.69
CA THR A 11 7.46 10.57 -2.85
C THR A 11 7.79 11.06 -1.45
N VAL A 12 8.56 12.14 -1.33
CA VAL A 12 8.92 12.74 -0.03
C VAL A 12 7.66 13.17 0.73
N GLN A 13 6.67 13.76 0.03
CA GLN A 13 5.41 14.17 0.64
C GLN A 13 4.59 12.98 1.14
N PHE A 14 4.49 11.90 0.35
CA PHE A 14 3.83 10.67 0.77
C PHE A 14 4.46 10.10 2.05
N LEU A 15 5.80 10.00 2.10
CA LEU A 15 6.51 9.51 3.28
C LEU A 15 6.23 10.36 4.53
N LYS A 16 6.20 11.70 4.36
CA LYS A 16 5.87 12.65 5.45
C LYS A 16 4.43 12.47 5.93
N ASP A 17 3.47 12.39 5.02
CA ASP A 17 2.05 12.25 5.36
C ASP A 17 1.79 10.92 6.09
N MET A 18 2.39 9.84 5.61
CA MET A 18 2.33 8.53 6.25
C MET A 18 2.93 8.57 7.66
N ALA A 19 4.11 9.16 7.85
CA ALA A 19 4.71 9.35 9.17
C ALA A 19 3.84 10.20 10.10
N ALA A 20 3.20 11.26 9.61
CA ALA A 20 2.30 12.12 10.38
C ALA A 20 1.05 11.37 10.90
N THR A 21 0.67 10.27 10.27
CA THR A 21 -0.42 9.38 10.74
C THR A 21 0.06 8.26 11.66
N GLY A 22 1.35 8.23 12.01
CA GLY A 22 1.94 7.18 12.84
C GLY A 22 2.26 5.88 12.09
N HIS A 23 2.20 5.87 10.76
CA HIS A 23 2.51 4.72 9.91
C HIS A 23 3.70 5.04 9.01
N PRO A 24 4.92 5.18 9.56
CA PRO A 24 6.08 5.57 8.77
C PRO A 24 6.30 4.61 7.61
N ALA A 25 6.54 5.18 6.44
CA ALA A 25 6.79 4.46 5.20
C ALA A 25 8.26 4.57 4.80
N ARG A 26 8.75 3.66 3.96
CA ARG A 26 10.13 3.68 3.44
C ARG A 26 10.17 3.29 1.97
N VAL A 27 11.11 3.86 1.23
CA VAL A 27 11.42 3.41 -0.13
C VAL A 27 12.14 2.05 -0.08
N ASP A 28 11.72 1.13 -0.93
CA ASP A 28 12.30 -0.21 -1.11
C ASP A 28 12.31 -0.56 -2.60
N GLY A 29 13.42 -0.30 -3.30
CA GLY A 29 13.50 -0.48 -4.75
C GLY A 29 12.48 0.37 -5.51
N ALA A 30 11.60 -0.27 -6.29
CA ALA A 30 10.58 0.39 -7.11
C ALA A 30 9.27 0.71 -6.35
N ARG A 31 9.21 0.46 -5.04
CA ARG A 31 8.00 0.58 -4.22
C ARG A 31 8.26 1.34 -2.91
N ILE A 32 7.17 1.69 -2.24
CA ILE A 32 7.16 2.24 -0.89
C ILE A 32 6.47 1.23 0.02
N LEU A 33 7.10 0.85 1.13
CA LEU A 33 6.57 -0.10 2.11
C LEU A 33 6.16 0.59 3.41
N TYR A 34 5.07 0.12 4.00
CA TYR A 34 4.54 0.57 5.29
C TYR A 34 3.71 -0.55 5.94
N GLU A 35 3.59 -0.48 7.27
CA GLU A 35 2.88 -1.49 8.07
C GLU A 35 1.47 -1.03 8.41
N ILE A 36 0.53 -1.97 8.42
CA ILE A 36 -0.85 -1.76 8.84
C ILE A 36 -1.29 -2.90 9.76
N VAL A 37 -1.97 -2.57 10.86
CA VAL A 37 -2.67 -3.56 11.68
C VAL A 37 -4.02 -3.91 11.05
N ALA A 38 -4.19 -5.18 10.70
CA ALA A 38 -5.47 -5.71 10.22
C ALA A 38 -6.54 -5.64 11.32
N VAL A 39 -7.72 -5.12 10.98
CA VAL A 39 -8.81 -4.86 11.94
C VAL A 39 -9.92 -5.89 11.93
N GLY A 40 -9.91 -6.79 10.96
CA GLY A 40 -10.90 -7.84 10.79
C GLY A 40 -10.40 -8.90 9.81
N GLY A 41 -11.23 -9.92 9.59
CA GLY A 41 -10.88 -11.06 8.75
C GLY A 41 -9.89 -12.01 9.42
N PRO A 42 -9.30 -12.95 8.65
CA PRO A 42 -8.47 -14.03 9.18
C PRO A 42 -7.19 -13.57 9.89
N HIS A 43 -6.66 -12.40 9.52
CA HIS A 43 -5.41 -11.84 10.05
C HIS A 43 -5.66 -10.76 11.12
N GLN A 44 -6.85 -10.72 11.74
CA GLN A 44 -7.19 -9.66 12.70
C GLN A 44 -6.15 -9.55 13.83
N GLY A 45 -5.66 -8.33 14.06
CA GLY A 45 -4.65 -8.02 15.06
C GLY A 45 -3.20 -8.21 14.57
N GLU A 46 -2.98 -8.84 13.42
CA GLU A 46 -1.66 -8.99 12.83
C GLU A 46 -1.20 -7.69 12.17
N THR A 47 0.12 -7.47 12.23
CA THR A 47 0.77 -6.38 11.50
C THR A 47 1.18 -6.89 10.13
N ILE A 48 0.59 -6.31 9.09
CA ILE A 48 0.83 -6.67 7.70
C ILE A 48 1.72 -5.61 7.06
N THR A 49 2.83 -6.05 6.46
CA THR A 49 3.60 -5.16 5.58
C THR A 49 2.88 -5.04 4.24
N THR A 50 2.62 -3.81 3.84
CA THR A 50 1.97 -3.46 2.57
C THR A 50 2.86 -2.50 1.79
N GLY A 51 2.53 -2.26 0.53
CA GLY A 51 3.23 -1.25 -0.25
C GLY A 51 2.43 -0.68 -1.41
N VAL A 52 3.07 0.24 -2.12
CA VAL A 52 2.58 0.88 -3.36
C VAL A 52 3.75 1.13 -4.29
N SER A 53 3.51 1.19 -5.60
CA SER A 53 4.57 1.53 -6.56
C SER A 53 5.00 2.99 -6.42
N LEU A 54 6.31 3.27 -6.57
CA LEU A 54 6.83 4.64 -6.63
C LEU A 54 6.23 5.44 -7.80
N SER A 55 5.99 4.76 -8.92
CA SER A 55 5.40 5.33 -10.13
C SER A 55 3.96 5.85 -9.90
N GLU A 56 3.18 5.18 -9.05
CA GLU A 56 1.80 5.59 -8.74
C GLU A 56 1.74 6.76 -7.74
N VAL A 57 2.73 6.85 -6.85
CA VAL A 57 2.82 7.92 -5.85
C VAL A 57 3.12 9.28 -6.49
N GLN A 58 3.53 9.34 -7.76
CA GLN A 58 3.84 10.61 -8.44
C GLN A 58 2.64 11.56 -8.55
N GLN A 59 1.40 11.09 -8.34
CA GLN A 59 0.20 11.92 -8.32
C GLN A 59 -0.25 12.32 -6.91
N TRP A 60 0.48 11.90 -5.86
CA TRP A 60 0.14 12.25 -4.49
C TRP A 60 0.37 13.74 -4.19
N PRO A 61 -0.51 14.42 -3.43
CA PRO A 61 -1.74 13.92 -2.79
C PRO A 61 -3.01 14.09 -3.65
N LEU A 62 -2.89 14.50 -4.91
CA LEU A 62 -4.03 14.75 -5.80
C LEU A 62 -4.80 13.48 -6.16
N SER A 63 -4.10 12.36 -6.30
CA SER A 63 -4.68 11.03 -6.49
C SER A 63 -3.96 10.00 -5.63
N PRO A 64 -4.69 9.09 -4.97
CA PRO A 64 -4.08 7.96 -4.29
C PRO A 64 -3.55 6.92 -5.31
N PRO A 65 -2.65 6.02 -4.88
CA PRO A 65 -2.26 4.84 -5.66
C PRO A 65 -3.46 3.92 -5.93
N HIS A 66 -3.44 3.20 -7.06
CA HIS A 66 -4.50 2.26 -7.44
C HIS A 66 -4.19 0.82 -7.00
N TRP A 67 -2.90 0.45 -6.93
CA TRP A 67 -2.49 -0.91 -6.55
C TRP A 67 -1.91 -0.97 -5.14
N ILE A 68 -2.31 -2.00 -4.39
CA ILE A 68 -1.75 -2.32 -3.07
C ILE A 68 -0.84 -3.54 -3.21
N HIS A 69 0.44 -3.39 -2.89
CA HIS A 69 1.39 -4.49 -2.85
C HIS A 69 1.21 -5.28 -1.55
N LEU A 70 1.15 -6.59 -1.68
CA LEU A 70 0.95 -7.53 -0.59
C LEU A 70 1.86 -8.76 -0.76
N PRO A 71 2.29 -9.38 0.34
CA PRO A 71 2.84 -10.73 0.32
C PRO A 71 1.92 -11.71 -0.42
N GLU A 72 2.49 -12.66 -1.16
CA GLU A 72 1.72 -13.54 -2.05
C GLU A 72 0.82 -14.55 -1.31
N ASP A 73 1.08 -14.80 -0.03
CA ASP A 73 0.27 -15.61 0.87
C ASP A 73 -0.99 -14.87 1.35
N LEU A 74 -1.03 -13.54 1.23
CA LEU A 74 -2.22 -12.73 1.45
C LEU A 74 -3.03 -12.64 0.16
N THR A 75 -4.05 -13.51 0.05
CA THR A 75 -4.80 -13.67 -1.20
C THR A 75 -6.17 -13.01 -1.16
N PHE A 76 -6.56 -12.46 -2.30
CA PHE A 76 -7.94 -12.08 -2.60
C PHE A 76 -8.47 -13.03 -3.67
N PRO A 77 -9.68 -13.58 -3.53
CA PRO A 77 -10.29 -14.39 -4.57
C PRO A 77 -10.30 -13.63 -5.91
N GLY A 78 -9.57 -14.17 -6.89
CA GLY A 78 -9.60 -13.74 -8.29
C GLY A 78 -8.89 -12.42 -8.65
N THR A 79 -8.11 -11.78 -7.75
CA THR A 79 -7.58 -10.42 -8.04
C THR A 79 -6.10 -10.13 -7.71
N ASN A 80 -5.41 -11.00 -6.95
CA ASN A 80 -3.96 -10.88 -6.71
C ASN A 80 -3.16 -11.64 -7.78
N SER A 81 -3.02 -11.07 -8.98
CA SER A 81 -2.33 -11.72 -10.10
C SER A 81 -1.17 -10.93 -10.71
N ASP A 82 -1.04 -9.64 -10.40
CA ASP A 82 -0.03 -8.78 -11.02
C ASP A 82 1.24 -8.68 -10.14
N THR A 83 2.40 -8.58 -10.79
CA THR A 83 3.74 -8.59 -10.18
C THR A 83 4.58 -7.35 -10.57
N THR A 84 3.98 -6.36 -11.22
CA THR A 84 4.67 -5.11 -11.60
C THR A 84 5.19 -4.39 -10.36
N ASP A 85 6.45 -3.95 -10.42
CA ASP A 85 7.18 -3.30 -9.32
C ASP A 85 7.26 -4.13 -8.02
N CYS A 86 6.93 -5.42 -8.08
CA CYS A 86 6.98 -6.34 -6.95
C CYS A 86 8.22 -7.25 -7.06
N PRO A 87 9.00 -7.42 -5.98
CA PRO A 87 9.98 -8.50 -5.92
C PRO A 87 9.28 -9.88 -5.80
N PRO A 88 10.03 -10.99 -5.97
CA PRO A 88 9.49 -12.33 -5.74
C PRO A 88 8.83 -12.46 -4.36
N GLY A 89 7.72 -13.21 -4.28
CA GLY A 89 6.93 -13.37 -3.06
C GLY A 89 5.90 -12.26 -2.82
N TRP A 90 5.75 -11.32 -3.77
CA TRP A 90 4.78 -10.23 -3.67
C TRP A 90 3.88 -10.18 -4.90
N ARG A 91 2.65 -9.73 -4.67
CA ARG A 91 1.68 -9.43 -5.72
C ARG A 91 1.02 -8.11 -5.42
N ARG A 92 0.44 -7.50 -6.44
CA ARG A 92 -0.38 -6.30 -6.28
C ARG A 92 -1.86 -6.60 -6.49
N HIS A 93 -2.68 -6.02 -5.63
CA HIS A 93 -4.14 -6.10 -5.64
C HIS A 93 -4.72 -4.80 -6.19
N SER A 94 -5.51 -4.90 -7.25
CA SER A 94 -6.16 -3.72 -7.85
C SER A 94 -7.48 -3.49 -7.17
N ARG A 95 -7.61 -2.34 -6.52
CA ARG A 95 -8.91 -1.83 -6.10
C ARG A 95 -8.94 -0.34 -6.29
N ASP A 96 -9.92 0.10 -7.06
CA ASP A 96 -10.16 1.51 -7.22
C ASP A 96 -10.48 2.15 -5.87
N PHE A 97 -9.77 3.23 -5.59
CA PHE A 97 -10.14 4.16 -4.55
C PHE A 97 -11.03 5.26 -5.16
N THR A 98 -12.21 4.86 -5.66
CA THR A 98 -13.12 5.69 -6.46
C THR A 98 -13.63 6.95 -5.77
N PHE A 99 -13.58 6.99 -4.43
CA PHE A 99 -13.94 8.15 -3.64
C PHE A 99 -12.91 8.35 -2.52
N THR A 100 -12.12 9.42 -2.64
CA THR A 100 -11.24 9.88 -1.55
C THR A 100 -11.99 10.95 -0.77
N ASP A 101 -12.26 10.69 0.51
CA ASP A 101 -12.78 11.70 1.42
C ASP A 101 -11.73 12.80 1.62
N THR A 102 -11.96 13.95 0.98
CA THR A 102 -11.05 15.11 1.06
C THR A 102 -11.25 15.96 2.33
N SER A 103 -12.22 15.60 3.18
CA SER A 103 -12.43 16.27 4.47
C SER A 103 -11.44 15.82 5.56
N ILE A 104 -10.68 14.75 5.29
CA ILE A 104 -9.65 14.21 6.17
C ILE A 104 -8.29 14.19 5.46
N PRO A 105 -7.17 14.09 6.20
CA PRO A 105 -5.85 13.98 5.58
C PRO A 105 -5.78 12.78 4.60
N PRO A 106 -5.23 12.95 3.38
CA PRO A 106 -5.18 11.90 2.37
C PRO A 106 -4.55 10.60 2.85
N ALA A 107 -3.46 10.65 3.63
CA ALA A 107 -2.82 9.46 4.19
C ALA A 107 -3.76 8.69 5.15
N LEU A 108 -4.57 9.40 5.94
CA LEU A 108 -5.56 8.75 6.80
C LEU A 108 -6.67 8.08 5.98
N ALA A 109 -7.14 8.74 4.91
CA ALA A 109 -8.12 8.16 3.99
C ALA A 109 -7.56 6.88 3.32
N TRP A 110 -6.33 6.95 2.84
CA TRP A 110 -5.60 5.83 2.23
C TRP A 110 -5.45 4.65 3.21
N LEU A 111 -4.96 4.89 4.43
CA LEU A 111 -4.82 3.84 5.43
C LEU A 111 -6.14 3.16 5.77
N ARG A 112 -7.24 3.91 5.87
CA ARG A 112 -8.58 3.36 6.07
C ARG A 112 -9.02 2.49 4.90
N HIS A 113 -8.76 2.93 3.67
CA HIS A 113 -9.02 2.14 2.47
C HIS A 113 -8.27 0.80 2.51
N VAL A 114 -6.95 0.82 2.74
CA VAL A 114 -6.14 -0.40 2.78
C VAL A 114 -6.59 -1.34 3.91
N ARG A 115 -6.90 -0.82 5.11
CA ARG A 115 -7.48 -1.64 6.21
C ARG A 115 -8.80 -2.32 5.81
N GLY A 116 -9.65 -1.63 5.07
CA GLY A 116 -10.86 -2.20 4.49
C GLY A 116 -10.55 -3.36 3.55
N GLN A 117 -9.54 -3.21 2.68
CA GLN A 117 -9.09 -4.28 1.79
C GLN A 117 -8.57 -5.48 2.58
N LEU A 118 -7.67 -5.28 3.54
CA LEU A 118 -7.07 -6.36 4.33
C LEU A 118 -8.13 -7.20 5.08
N SER A 119 -9.24 -6.59 5.47
CA SER A 119 -10.35 -7.29 6.15
C SER A 119 -11.10 -8.30 5.26
N MET A 120 -10.88 -8.25 3.94
CA MET A 120 -11.49 -9.15 2.95
C MET A 120 -10.53 -10.22 2.43
N ILE A 121 -9.29 -10.28 2.95
CA ILE A 121 -8.33 -11.34 2.60
C ILE A 121 -8.91 -12.70 2.99
N THR A 122 -8.68 -13.69 2.15
CA THR A 122 -8.97 -15.10 2.45
C THR A 122 -7.68 -15.83 2.80
N PRO A 123 -7.71 -16.79 3.74
CA PRO A 123 -6.56 -17.65 3.98
C PRO A 123 -6.22 -18.43 2.70
N LEU A 124 -4.93 -18.70 2.47
CA LEU A 124 -4.54 -19.69 1.49
C LEU A 124 -5.17 -21.04 1.89
N ALA A 125 -5.87 -21.71 0.98
CA ALA A 125 -6.41 -23.04 1.26
C ALA A 125 -5.26 -23.97 1.64
N ALA A 126 -5.38 -24.61 2.81
CA ALA A 126 -4.40 -25.55 3.35
C ALA A 126 -4.26 -26.82 2.50
#